data_AF-A0A1V2EQM6-F1
#
_entry.id   AF-A0A1V2EQM6-F1
#
_cell.length_a   1.000
_cell.length_b   1.000
_cell.length_c   1.000
_cell.angle_alpha   90.00
_cell.angle_beta   90.00
_cell.angle_gamma   90.00
#
_symmetry.space_group_name_H-M   'P 1'
#
loop_
_entity.id
_entity.type
_entity.pdbx_description
1 polymer ?
#
loop_
_entity_poly.entity_id
_entity_poly.type
_entity_poly.pdbx_seq_one_letter_code
_entity_poly.pdbx_strand_id
1 'polypeptide(L)' 'MVLHDAGERPVRLRVLSASVEAAVAAVSGDVGEGWRVVALRLVGGRTVKSGGGDRWTATREFAVKLYREG' A
#
# COMPACT_ATOMS: atom_id res chain seq x y z
N MET A 1 3.37 -1.68 2.92
CA MET A 1 3.45 -2.62 1.78
C MET A 1 4.64 -2.28 0.89
N VAL A 2 5.26 -3.28 0.26
CA VAL A 2 6.39 -3.12 -0.67
C VAL A 2 6.07 -3.76 -2.03
N LEU A 3 6.41 -3.07 -3.11
CA LEU A 3 6.21 -3.47 -4.51
C LEU A 3 7.54 -3.36 -5.27
N HIS A 4 7.76 -4.22 -6.26
CA HIS A 4 9.00 -4.24 -7.04
C HIS A 4 8.73 -4.31 -8.56
N ASP A 5 9.59 -3.67 -9.35
CA ASP A 5 9.63 -3.81 -10.81
C ASP A 5 11.09 -3.89 -11.27
N ALA A 6 11.38 -4.75 -12.25
CA ALA A 6 12.73 -4.92 -12.83
C ALA A 6 12.89 -4.16 -14.17
N GLY A 7 12.07 -3.13 -14.39
CA GLY A 7 12.16 -2.27 -15.56
C GLY A 7 13.11 -1.10 -15.35
N GLU A 8 13.70 -0.60 -16.44
CA GLU A 8 14.61 0.55 -16.43
C GLU A 8 13.96 1.82 -15.83
N ARG A 9 12.64 1.97 -15.99
CA ARG A 9 11.83 3.10 -15.47
C ARG A 9 10.68 2.61 -14.59
N PRO A 10 10.28 3.37 -13.55
CA PRO A 10 9.28 2.92 -12.57
C PRO A 10 7.81 3.10 -13.03
N VAL A 11 7.53 3.21 -14.33
CA VAL A 11 6.18 3.55 -14.83
C VAL A 11 5.16 2.48 -14.43
N ARG A 12 5.46 1.20 -14.70
CA ARG A 12 4.58 0.08 -14.30
C ARG A 12 4.42 0.00 -12.79
N LEU A 13 5.49 0.28 -12.04
CA LEU A 13 5.48 0.27 -10.59
C LEU A 13 4.59 1.38 -10.01
N ARG A 14 4.54 2.56 -10.63
CA ARG A 14 3.63 3.66 -10.24
C ARG A 14 2.18 3.28 -10.47
N VAL A 15 1.87 2.70 -11.64
CA VAL A 15 0.51 2.22 -11.95
C VAL A 15 0.08 1.17 -10.93
N LEU A 16 0.91 0.17 -10.67
CA LEU A 16 0.63 -0.85 -9.66
C LEU A 16 0.45 -0.25 -8.26
N SER A 17 1.29 0.71 -7.87
CA SER A 17 1.16 1.39 -6.57
C SER A 17 -0.19 2.08 -6.42
N ALA A 18 -0.64 2.80 -7.45
CA ALA A 18 -1.95 3.45 -7.46
C ALA A 18 -3.10 2.44 -7.36
N SER A 19 -3.02 1.31 -8.08
CA SER A 19 -4.02 0.25 -7.99
C SER A 19 -4.11 -0.34 -6.58
N VAL A 20 -2.97 -0.51 -5.90
CA VAL A 20 -3.01 -1.02 -4.52
C VAL A 20 -3.50 0.04 -3.54
N GLU A 21 -3.14 1.31 -3.71
CA GLU A 21 -3.69 2.39 -2.89
C GLU A 21 -5.22 2.41 -2.99
N ALA A 22 -5.79 2.26 -4.18
CA ALA A 22 -7.22 2.15 -4.39
C ALA A 22 -7.81 0.88 -3.75
N ALA A 23 -7.17 -0.27 -3.91
CA ALA A 23 -7.62 -1.52 -3.32
C ALA A 23 -7.63 -1.46 -1.78
N VAL A 24 -6.58 -0.88 -1.16
CA VAL A 24 -6.50 -0.70 0.29
C VAL A 24 -7.57 0.30 0.75
N ALA A 25 -7.77 1.41 0.04
CA ALA A 25 -8.81 2.39 0.41
C ALA A 25 -10.23 1.81 0.39
N ALA A 26 -10.47 0.75 -0.40
CA ALA A 26 -11.75 0.05 -0.45
C ALA A 26 -11.95 -0.96 0.70
N VAL A 27 -10.92 -1.25 1.51
CA VAL A 27 -11.03 -2.16 2.64
C VAL A 27 -11.76 -1.44 3.78
N SER A 28 -12.98 -1.89 4.07
CA SER A 28 -13.74 -1.45 5.25
C SER A 28 -14.54 -2.63 5.77
N GLY A 29 -14.86 -2.61 7.06
CA GLY A 29 -15.75 -3.61 7.64
C GLY A 29 -15.11 -4.52 8.67
N ASP A 30 -15.83 -5.59 8.97
CA ASP A 30 -15.47 -6.57 10.00
C ASP A 30 -14.18 -7.31 9.61
N VAL A 31 -13.30 -7.48 10.58
CA VAL A 31 -12.05 -8.27 10.45
C VAL A 31 -12.00 -9.41 11.47
N GLY A 32 -13.15 -9.78 12.04
CA GLY A 32 -13.30 -10.83 13.05
C GLY A 32 -13.14 -10.35 14.49
N GLU A 33 -13.59 -11.20 15.43
CA GLU A 33 -13.41 -11.01 16.87
C GLU A 33 -13.97 -9.68 17.44
N GLY A 34 -15.00 -9.13 16.77
CA GLY A 34 -15.62 -7.85 17.12
C GLY A 34 -14.80 -6.63 16.69
N TRP A 35 -13.75 -6.79 15.88
CA TRP A 35 -12.97 -5.69 15.35
C TRP A 35 -13.43 -5.26 13.96
N ARG A 36 -13.44 -3.96 13.73
CA ARG A 36 -13.84 -3.34 12.47
C ARG A 36 -12.81 -2.33 12.00
N VAL A 37 -12.47 -2.35 10.72
CA VAL A 37 -11.76 -1.26 10.05
C VAL A 37 -12.74 -0.11 9.81
N VAL A 38 -12.50 1.02 10.45
CA VAL A 38 -13.35 2.22 10.36
C VAL A 38 -12.72 3.37 9.59
N ALA A 39 -11.40 3.36 9.42
CA ALA A 39 -10.73 4.28 8.51
C ALA A 39 -9.40 3.72 8.00
N LEU A 40 -9.06 4.04 6.75
CA LEU A 40 -7.77 3.77 6.13
C LEU A 40 -7.29 5.04 5.43
N ARG A 41 -6.00 5.36 5.58
CA ARG A 41 -5.38 6.46 4.85
C ARG A 41 -3.95 6.13 4.47
N LEU A 42 -3.53 6.53 3.27
CA LEU A 42 -2.12 6.58 2.92
C LEU A 42 -1.44 7.68 3.76
N VAL A 43 -0.33 7.35 4.42
CA VAL A 43 0.44 8.30 5.25
C VAL A 43 1.83 8.56 4.71
N GLY A 44 2.33 7.70 3.83
CA GLY A 44 3.66 7.83 3.28
C GLY A 44 3.87 6.96 2.05
N GLY A 45 4.74 7.42 1.17
CA GLY A 45 5.10 6.67 -0.02
C GLY A 45 6.48 7.07 -0.52
N ARG A 46 7.28 6.06 -0.88
CA ARG A 46 8.57 6.28 -1.56
C ARG A 46 8.74 5.31 -2.71
N THR A 47 9.41 5.74 -3.76
CA THR A 47 9.80 4.87 -4.87
C THR A 47 11.27 5.12 -5.16
N VAL A 48 12.09 4.08 -5.04
CA VAL A 48 13.54 4.16 -5.09
C VAL A 48 14.11 3.09 -6.02
N LYS A 49 15.18 3.42 -6.74
CA LYS A 49 15.98 2.41 -7.47
C LYS A 49 16.68 1.53 -6.42
N SER A 50 16.60 0.22 -6.57
CA SER A 50 17.06 -0.76 -5.58
C SER A 50 18.28 -1.50 -6.11
N GLY A 51 19.44 -1.24 -5.51
CA GLY A 51 20.68 -2.00 -5.66
C GLY A 51 21.18 -2.17 -7.10
N GLY A 52 22.15 -1.35 -7.52
CA GLY A 52 23.10 -1.61 -8.62
C GLY A 52 22.58 -1.81 -10.06
N GLY A 53 21.29 -2.09 -10.29
CA GLY A 53 20.72 -2.39 -11.60
C GLY A 53 19.32 -1.82 -11.81
N ASP A 54 18.59 -2.28 -12.82
CA ASP A 54 17.28 -1.76 -13.25
C ASP A 54 16.09 -2.27 -12.44
N ARG A 55 16.25 -2.33 -11.11
CA ARG A 55 15.15 -2.66 -10.21
C ARG A 55 14.70 -1.42 -9.47
N TRP A 56 13.38 -1.23 -9.42
CA TRP A 56 12.71 -0.22 -8.62
C TRP A 56 11.88 -0.87 -7.52
N THR A 57 11.84 -0.22 -6.36
CA THR A 57 11.00 -0.61 -5.24
C THR A 57 10.13 0.56 -4.83
N ALA A 58 8.85 0.30 -4.64
CA ALA A 58 7.89 1.25 -4.09
C ALA A 58 7.41 0.77 -2.72
N THR A 59 7.50 1.64 -1.73
CA THR A 59 6.92 1.43 -0.40
C THR A 59 5.72 2.33 -0.26
N ARG A 60 4.62 1.79 0.29
CA ARG A 60 3.40 2.52 0.65
C ARG A 60 3.03 2.20 2.09
N GLU A 61 2.81 3.24 2.87
CA GLU A 61 2.51 3.16 4.30
C GLU A 61 1.10 3.67 4.54
N PHE A 62 0.31 2.90 5.28
CA PHE A 62 -1.09 3.21 5.56
C PHE A 62 -1.30 3.25 7.07
N ALA A 63 -2.05 4.24 7.55
CA ALA A 63 -2.60 4.22 8.89
C ALA A 63 -3.98 3.58 8.84
N VAL A 64 -4.22 2.64 9.75
CA VAL A 64 -5.48 1.93 9.92
C VAL A 64 -6.09 2.33 11.24
N LYS A 65 -7.36 2.72 11.24
CA LYS A 65 -8.15 2.92 12.45
C LYS A 65 -9.07 1.72 12.62
N LEU A 66 -8.90 1.02 13.73
CA LEU A 66 -9.75 -0.07 14.15
C LEU A 66 -10.68 0.40 15.27
N TYR A 67 -11.88 -0.18 15.30
CA TYR A 67 -12.85 -0.04 16.37
C TYR A 67 -13.26 -1.44 16.84
N ARG A 68 -13.47 -1.60 18.15
CA ARG A 68 -14.00 -2.84 18.72
C ARG A 68 -15.45 -2.61 19.11
N GLU A 69 -16.33 -3.42 18.55
CA GLU A 69 -17.73 -3.50 18.97
C GLU A 69 -17.76 -4.16 20.36
N GLY A 70 -18.37 -3.46 21.31
CA GLY A 70 -18.47 -3.88 22.71
C GLY A 70 -19.65 -4.80 22.97
#